data_AF-A0A6M2D4T9-F1
#
_entry.id   AF-A0A6M2D4T9-F1
#
_cell.length_a   1.000
_cell.length_b   1.000
_cell.length_c   1.000
_cell.angle_alpha   90.00
_cell.angle_beta   90.00
_cell.angle_gamma   90.00
#
_symmetry.space_group_name_H-M   'P 1'
#
loop_
_entity.id
_entity.type
_entity.pdbx_description
1 polymer ?
#
loop_
_entity_poly.entity_id
_entity_poly.type
_entity_poly.pdbx_seq_one_letter_code
_entity_poly.pdbx_strand_id
1 'polypeptide(L)'
;GLTRGALKFPKPVVVSAVLHTQIVLEKLTSKENTAQFHAARHQRQLLLSVVKHLLIDNEDLDICCKGHHPGTVLHNILWAAINTLLKNYVQMKTDKLTAAKQSAALKRKLKTLI
;
A
#
# COMPACT_ATOMS: atom_id res chain seq x y z
N GLY A 1 22.09 12.92 -6.27
CA GLY A 1 21.51 12.09 -5.19
C GLY A 1 20.01 12.31 -5.12
N LEU A 2 19.23 11.28 -4.78
CA LEU A 2 17.76 11.33 -4.72
C LEU A 2 17.23 12.33 -3.66
N THR A 3 18.07 12.81 -2.75
CA THR A 3 17.70 13.79 -1.71
C THR A 3 18.50 15.09 -1.89
N ARG A 4 17.82 16.23 -1.73
CA ARG A 4 18.43 17.57 -1.65
C ARG A 4 18.57 18.06 -0.20
N GLY A 5 18.77 17.12 0.75
CA GLY A 5 18.99 17.43 2.17
C GLY A 5 17.76 17.71 3.04
N ALA A 6 16.56 17.90 2.46
CA ALA A 6 15.35 18.25 3.23
C ALA A 6 14.44 17.07 3.62
N LEU A 7 14.75 15.84 3.16
CA LEU A 7 13.93 14.67 3.44
C LEU A 7 14.27 14.09 4.82
N LYS A 8 13.25 13.93 5.67
CA LYS A 8 13.38 13.23 6.95
C LYS A 8 13.43 11.73 6.69
N PHE A 9 14.39 11.05 7.29
CA PHE A 9 14.50 9.60 7.21
C PHE A 9 13.69 8.96 8.34
N PRO A 10 12.76 8.04 8.04
CA PRO A 10 11.99 7.34 9.06
C PRO A 10 12.88 6.38 9.87
N LYS A 11 12.47 6.09 11.11
CA LYS A 11 13.11 5.05 11.92
C LYS A 11 12.94 3.66 11.26
N PRO A 12 13.89 2.72 11.45
CA PRO A 12 13.81 1.37 10.88
C PRO A 12 12.51 0.64 11.19
N VAL A 13 11.98 0.74 12.43
CA VAL A 13 10.70 0.15 12.82
C VAL A 13 9.52 0.64 11.98
N VAL A 14 9.52 1.93 11.61
CA VAL A 14 8.47 2.51 10.75
C VAL A 14 8.60 1.96 9.34
N VAL A 15 9.82 1.87 8.81
CA VAL A 15 10.09 1.28 7.50
C VAL A 15 9.64 -0.19 7.48
N SER A 16 10.01 -0.96 8.50
CA SER A 16 9.62 -2.36 8.65
C SER A 16 8.10 -2.52 8.66
N ALA A 17 7.37 -1.74 9.47
CA ALA A 17 5.91 -1.81 9.53
C ALA A 17 5.25 -1.50 8.17
N VAL A 18 5.76 -0.51 7.44
CA VAL A 18 5.26 -0.16 6.11
C VAL A 18 5.56 -1.27 5.09
N LEU A 19 6.75 -1.86 5.13
CA LEU A 19 7.13 -2.97 4.25
C LEU A 19 6.28 -4.21 4.51
N HIS A 20 6.05 -4.59 5.77
CA HIS A 20 5.13 -5.68 6.12
C HIS A 20 3.72 -5.40 5.59
N THR A 21 3.24 -4.17 5.72
CA THR A 21 1.94 -3.76 5.17
C THR A 21 1.88 -3.97 3.66
N GLN A 22 2.94 -3.60 2.94
CA GLN A 22 3.03 -3.79 1.49
C GLN A 22 3.02 -5.27 1.11
N ILE A 23 3.84 -6.10 1.77
CA ILE A 23 3.90 -7.55 1.52
C ILE A 23 2.52 -8.19 1.74
N VAL A 24 1.82 -7.82 2.82
CA VAL A 24 0.47 -8.33 3.08
C VAL A 24 -0.49 -7.90 1.97
N LEU A 25 -0.44 -6.63 1.52
CA LEU A 25 -1.27 -6.18 0.40
C LEU A 25 -0.96 -6.97 -0.88
N GLU A 26 0.30 -7.24 -1.20
CA GLU A 26 0.70 -8.06 -2.35
C GLU A 26 0.16 -9.48 -2.25
N LYS A 27 0.18 -10.09 -1.06
CA LYS A 27 -0.40 -11.42 -0.81
C LYS A 27 -1.93 -11.44 -0.91
N LEU A 28 -2.61 -10.41 -0.40
CA LEU A 28 -4.07 -10.29 -0.50
C LEU A 28 -4.52 -10.01 -1.93
N THR A 29 -3.67 -9.38 -2.75
CA THR A 29 -3.95 -9.06 -4.15
C THR A 29 -3.30 -10.03 -5.14
N SER A 30 -2.76 -11.14 -4.66
CA SER A 30 -2.25 -12.24 -5.47
C SER A 30 -3.41 -12.96 -6.18
N LYS A 31 -3.10 -13.76 -7.21
CA LYS A 31 -4.13 -14.42 -8.03
C LYS A 31 -5.06 -15.30 -7.19
N GLU A 32 -4.53 -15.91 -6.14
CA GLU A 32 -5.24 -16.83 -5.26
C GLU A 32 -6.27 -16.12 -4.38
N ASN A 33 -5.96 -14.89 -3.92
CA ASN A 33 -6.75 -14.18 -2.92
C ASN A 33 -7.51 -12.96 -3.47
N THR A 34 -7.15 -12.46 -4.64
CA THR A 34 -7.61 -11.15 -5.14
C THR A 34 -9.12 -11.05 -5.25
N ALA A 35 -9.81 -12.12 -5.61
CA ALA A 35 -11.27 -12.12 -5.76
C ALA A 35 -11.96 -11.90 -4.40
N GLN A 36 -11.50 -12.61 -3.37
CA GLN A 36 -12.02 -12.47 -2.01
C GLN A 36 -11.69 -11.09 -1.43
N PHE A 37 -10.45 -10.62 -1.66
CA PHE A 37 -10.05 -9.30 -1.21
C PHE A 37 -10.85 -8.18 -1.87
N HIS A 38 -11.15 -8.28 -3.17
CA HIS A 38 -11.98 -7.29 -3.88
C HIS A 38 -13.45 -7.35 -3.46
N ALA A 39 -13.96 -8.53 -3.12
CA ALA A 39 -15.31 -8.72 -2.60
C ALA A 39 -15.49 -8.18 -1.16
N ALA A 40 -14.40 -7.96 -0.42
CA ALA A 40 -14.48 -7.46 0.94
C ALA A 40 -15.01 -6.01 1.00
N ARG A 41 -16.06 -5.79 1.81
CA ARG A 41 -16.72 -4.48 1.99
C ARG A 41 -15.78 -3.38 2.51
N HIS A 42 -14.79 -3.75 3.31
CA HIS A 42 -13.88 -2.82 3.98
C HIS A 42 -12.42 -3.26 3.84
N GLN A 43 -11.86 -3.24 2.62
CA GLN A 43 -10.50 -3.70 2.34
C GLN A 43 -9.42 -3.06 3.23
N ARG A 44 -9.58 -1.77 3.57
CA ARG A 44 -8.68 -1.06 4.49
C ARG A 44 -8.67 -1.66 5.89
N GLN A 45 -9.85 -1.92 6.45
CA GLN A 45 -9.96 -2.48 7.80
C GLN A 45 -9.45 -3.92 7.83
N LEU A 46 -9.73 -4.70 6.78
CA LEU A 46 -9.21 -6.04 6.61
C LEU A 46 -7.68 -6.04 6.57
N LEU A 47 -7.08 -5.22 5.71
CA LEU A 47 -5.62 -5.11 5.62
C LEU A 47 -5.01 -4.65 6.96
N LEU A 48 -5.61 -3.65 7.61
CA LEU A 48 -5.15 -3.19 8.91
C LEU A 48 -5.21 -4.30 9.97
N SER A 49 -6.30 -5.08 10.00
CA SER A 49 -6.49 -6.16 10.96
C SER A 49 -5.42 -7.24 10.79
N VAL A 50 -5.17 -7.67 9.54
CA VAL A 50 -4.15 -8.68 9.24
C VAL A 50 -2.77 -8.18 9.62
N VAL A 51 -2.42 -6.96 9.23
CA VAL A 51 -1.08 -6.40 9.52
C VAL A 51 -0.89 -6.19 11.03
N LYS A 52 -1.90 -5.70 11.74
CA LYS A 52 -1.81 -5.58 13.21
C LYS A 52 -1.59 -6.93 13.86
N HIS A 53 -2.32 -7.98 13.45
CA HIS A 53 -2.12 -9.33 13.96
C HIS A 53 -0.69 -9.83 13.77
N LEU A 54 -0.05 -9.49 12.64
CA LEU A 54 1.34 -9.89 12.36
C LEU A 54 2.39 -9.05 13.09
N LEU A 55 2.02 -7.84 13.53
CA LEU A 55 2.93 -6.90 14.18
C LEU A 55 2.70 -6.78 15.69
N ILE A 56 1.69 -7.45 16.26
CA ILE A 56 1.36 -7.39 17.70
C ILE A 56 2.53 -7.85 18.58
N ASP A 57 3.41 -8.72 18.07
CA ASP A 57 4.58 -9.22 18.81
C ASP A 57 5.85 -8.37 18.62
N ASN A 58 5.80 -7.26 17.87
CA ASN A 58 6.95 -6.36 17.68
C ASN A 58 6.87 -5.18 18.66
N GLU A 59 7.58 -5.30 19.78
CA GLU A 59 7.69 -4.28 20.85
C GLU A 59 8.63 -3.09 20.52
N ASP A 60 9.01 -2.91 19.26
CA ASP A 60 10.07 -1.97 18.84
C ASP A 60 9.69 -0.48 18.92
N LEU A 61 8.50 -0.13 19.43
CA LEU A 61 8.05 1.25 19.58
C LEU A 61 7.93 1.61 21.07
N ASP A 62 8.61 2.68 21.47
CA ASP A 62 8.49 3.25 22.81
C ASP A 62 7.30 4.22 22.95
N ILE A 63 6.94 4.53 24.21
CA ILE A 63 6.03 5.64 24.53
C ILE A 63 6.63 6.93 23.96
N CYS A 64 5.85 7.65 23.16
CA CYS A 64 6.38 8.84 22.50
C CYS A 64 6.54 10.02 23.46
N CYS A 65 7.25 11.08 23.04
CA CYS A 65 7.48 12.30 23.84
C CYS A 65 6.20 13.04 24.29
N LYS A 66 5.04 12.69 23.71
CA LYS A 66 3.72 13.20 24.10
C LYS A 66 2.90 12.22 24.96
N GLY A 67 3.51 11.11 25.40
CA GLY A 67 2.86 10.09 26.23
C GLY A 67 1.95 9.11 25.47
N HIS A 68 1.94 9.11 24.13
CA HIS A 68 1.10 8.16 23.40
C HIS A 68 1.67 6.74 23.46
N HIS A 69 0.78 5.78 23.72
CA HIS A 69 1.10 4.36 23.72
C HIS A 69 1.63 3.90 22.34
N PRO A 70 2.65 3.02 22.30
CA PRO A 70 3.24 2.47 21.07
C PRO A 70 2.20 1.97 20.06
N GLY A 71 1.20 1.22 20.53
CA GLY A 71 0.13 0.69 19.68
C GLY A 71 -0.70 1.77 18.98
N THR A 72 -0.89 2.94 19.61
CA THR A 72 -1.59 4.08 19.00
C THR A 72 -0.73 4.72 17.91
N VAL A 73 0.58 4.86 18.17
CA VAL A 73 1.54 5.37 17.18
C VAL A 73 1.61 4.43 15.97
N LEU A 74 1.75 3.13 16.21
CA LEU A 74 1.75 2.11 15.18
C LEU A 74 0.47 2.13 14.36
N HIS A 75 -0.70 2.20 15.01
CA HIS A 75 -1.97 2.27 14.32
C HIS A 75 -2.04 3.45 13.35
N ASN A 76 -1.58 4.63 13.75
CA ASN A 76 -1.58 5.82 12.90
C ASN A 76 -0.63 5.68 11.71
N ILE A 77 0.56 5.10 11.93
CA ILE A 77 1.52 4.79 10.87
C ILE A 77 0.89 3.84 9.85
N LEU A 78 0.34 2.72 10.32
CA LEU A 78 -0.29 1.71 9.47
C LEU A 78 -1.49 2.29 8.72
N TRP A 79 -2.31 3.12 9.37
CA TRP A 79 -3.45 3.76 8.73
C TRP A 79 -3.04 4.63 7.54
N ALA A 80 -2.02 5.48 7.74
CA ALA A 80 -1.49 6.32 6.68
C ALA A 80 -0.86 5.49 5.54
N ALA A 81 -0.09 4.46 5.89
CA ALA A 81 0.55 3.56 4.95
C ALA A 81 -0.49 2.82 4.09
N ILE A 82 -1.51 2.24 4.71
CA ILE A 82 -2.57 1.49 4.02
C ILE A 82 -3.34 2.38 3.05
N ASN A 83 -3.74 3.59 3.45
CA ASN A 83 -4.44 4.50 2.55
C ASN A 83 -3.59 4.82 1.31
N THR A 84 -2.29 5.06 1.51
CA THR A 84 -1.34 5.35 0.42
C THR A 84 -1.17 4.14 -0.49
N LEU A 85 -0.94 2.96 0.07
CA LEU A 85 -0.72 1.72 -0.68
C LEU A 85 -1.96 1.30 -1.47
N LEU A 86 -3.16 1.38 -0.88
CA LEU A 86 -4.40 1.05 -1.59
C LEU A 86 -4.68 2.04 -2.74
N LYS A 87 -4.45 3.33 -2.52
CA LYS A 87 -4.56 4.34 -3.58
C LYS A 87 -3.60 4.03 -4.73
N ASN A 88 -2.33 3.75 -4.41
CA ASN A 88 -1.32 3.42 -5.40
C ASN A 88 -1.65 2.13 -6.15
N TYR A 89 -2.16 1.11 -5.46
CA TYR A 89 -2.59 -0.15 -6.07
C TYR A 89 -3.69 0.08 -7.12
N VAL A 90 -4.73 0.84 -6.78
CA VAL A 90 -5.84 1.15 -7.71
C VAL A 90 -5.34 2.00 -8.87
N GLN A 91 -4.51 3.00 -8.61
CA GLN A 91 -3.92 3.85 -9.64
C GLN A 91 -3.11 3.02 -10.63
N MET A 92 -2.21 2.16 -10.14
CA MET A 92 -1.39 1.28 -10.99
C MET A 92 -2.25 0.36 -11.88
N LYS A 93 -3.35 -0.20 -11.34
CA LYS A 93 -4.27 -1.02 -12.13
C LYS A 93 -4.99 -0.21 -13.20
N THR A 94 -5.45 0.99 -12.86
CA THR A 94 -6.12 1.91 -13.78
C THR A 94 -5.19 2.38 -14.89
N ASP A 95 -3.94 2.71 -14.56
CA ASP A 95 -2.92 3.15 -15.52
C ASP A 95 -2.62 2.04 -16.53
N LYS A 96 -2.50 0.79 -16.07
CA LYS A 96 -2.31 -0.38 -16.94
C LYS A 96 -3.47 -0.57 -17.92
N LEU A 97 -4.71 -0.44 -17.45
CA LEU A 97 -5.89 -0.54 -18.32
C LEU A 97 -5.95 0.61 -19.33
N THR A 98 -5.57 1.81 -18.92
CA THR A 98 -5.60 3.00 -19.77
C THR A 98 -4.53 2.92 -20.86
N ALA A 99 -3.31 2.53 -20.51
CA ALA A 99 -2.22 2.28 -21.46
C ALA A 99 -2.59 1.17 -22.46
N ALA A 100 -3.23 0.09 -22.01
CA ALA A 100 -3.71 -0.98 -22.89
C ALA A 100 -4.73 -0.46 -23.91
N LYS A 101 -5.73 0.32 -23.46
CA LYS A 101 -6.74 0.94 -24.33
C LYS A 101 -6.11 1.90 -25.36
N GLN A 102 -5.18 2.74 -24.92
CA GLN A 102 -4.47 3.68 -25.81
C GLN A 102 -3.67 2.92 -26.88
N SER A 103 -2.96 1.86 -26.50
CA SER A 103 -2.20 1.04 -27.45
C SER A 103 -3.11 0.35 -28.48
N ALA A 104 -4.28 -0.14 -28.07
CA ALA A 104 -5.26 -0.74 -28.97
C ALA A 104 -5.87 0.30 -29.92
N ALA A 105 -6.15 1.51 -29.43
CA ALA A 105 -6.67 2.60 -30.26
C ALA A 105 -5.65 3.05 -31.32
N LEU A 106 -4.36 3.14 -30.96
CA LEU A 106 -3.27 3.43 -31.90
C LEU A 106 -3.15 2.36 -32.98
N LYS A 107 -3.16 1.08 -32.61
CA LYS A 107 -3.16 -0.05 -33.56
C LYS A 107 -4.35 0.01 -34.52
N ARG A 108 -5.54 0.39 -34.03
CA ARG A 108 -6.73 0.55 -34.88
C ARG A 108 -6.56 1.70 -35.87
N LYS A 109 -6.11 2.88 -35.42
CA LYS A 109 -5.87 4.04 -36.29
C LYS A 109 -4.88 3.73 -37.41
N LEU A 110 -3.79 3.01 -37.10
CA LEU A 110 -2.80 2.56 -38.08
C LEU A 110 -3.41 1.66 -39.15
N LYS A 111 -4.35 0.77 -38.79
CA LYS A 111 -5.01 -0.13 -39.76
C LYS A 111 -6.01 0.56 -40.69
N THR A 112 -6.60 1.68 -40.27
CA THR A 112 -7.64 2.40 -41.02
C THR A 112 -7.10 3.57 -41.86
N LEU A 113 -5.80 3.85 -41.79
CA LEU A 113 -5.11 4.89 -42.58
C LEU A 113 -4.33 4.30 -43.77
N ILE A 114 -4.57 3.03 -44.10
CA ILE A 114 -4.04 2.31 -45.27
C ILE A 114 -5.15 2.17 -46.29
#